data_AF-A0A954WB46-F1
#
_entry.id   AF-A0A954WB46-F1
#
_cell.length_a   1.000
_cell.length_b   1.000
_cell.length_c   1.000
_cell.angle_alpha   90.00
_cell.angle_beta   90.00
_cell.angle_gamma   90.00
#
_symmetry.space_group_name_H-M   'P 1'
#
loop_
_entity.id
_entity.type
_entity.pdbx_description
1 polymer ?
#
loop_
_entity_poly.entity_id
_entity_poly.type
_entity_poly.pdbx_seq_one_letter_code
_entity_poly.pdbx_strand_id
1 'polypeptide(L)'
;MERTKADWLERLEPHGQTHLLAFWNELNAAERERLTQQIEAIDFAELAGLVHGHDEAPDWPALAARATSPPAFRLSDKQPRFSADEARDAGETALRAGRVG
;
A
#
# COMPACT_ATOMS: atom_id res chain seq x y z
N MET A 1 24.47 22.35 -9.69
CA MET A 1 23.54 23.34 -10.27
C MET A 1 22.28 23.31 -9.42
N GLU A 2 21.91 24.44 -8.84
CA GLU A 2 20.67 24.56 -8.07
C GLU A 2 19.49 24.52 -9.07
N ARG A 3 18.57 23.55 -8.92
CA ARG A 3 17.41 23.44 -9.83
C ARG A 3 16.43 24.57 -9.58
N THR A 4 15.92 25.16 -10.65
CA THR A 4 14.95 26.26 -10.62
C THR A 4 13.52 25.74 -10.53
N LYS A 5 12.54 26.63 -10.28
CA LYS A 5 11.11 26.30 -10.36
C LYS A 5 10.74 25.69 -11.72
N ALA A 6 11.35 26.15 -12.81
CA ALA A 6 11.08 25.66 -14.16
C ALA A 6 11.48 24.19 -14.32
N ASP A 7 12.64 23.81 -13.80
CA ASP A 7 13.13 22.42 -13.84
C ASP A 7 12.17 21.47 -13.10
N TRP A 8 11.58 21.93 -11.99
CA TRP A 8 10.59 21.15 -11.25
C TRP A 8 9.23 21.09 -11.93
N LEU A 9 8.80 22.16 -12.62
CA LEU A 9 7.59 22.13 -13.44
C LEU A 9 7.71 21.09 -14.55
N GLU A 10 8.83 21.08 -15.28
CA GLU A 10 9.09 20.11 -16.34
C GLU A 10 9.04 18.67 -15.83
N ARG A 11 9.58 18.42 -14.62
CA ARG A 11 9.52 17.09 -14.00
C ARG A 11 8.11 16.67 -13.57
N LEU A 12 7.29 17.59 -13.07
CA LEU A 12 5.97 17.29 -12.50
C LEU A 12 4.84 17.29 -13.53
N GLU A 13 5.03 17.95 -14.67
CA GLU A 13 4.02 18.10 -15.72
C GLU A 13 3.53 16.77 -16.30
N PRO A 14 4.41 15.79 -16.64
CA PRO A 14 3.97 14.48 -17.13
C PRO A 14 3.11 13.69 -16.13
N HIS A 15 3.21 14.01 -14.84
CA HIS A 15 2.46 13.36 -13.76
C HIS A 15 1.21 14.15 -13.33
N GLY A 16 0.97 15.34 -13.89
CA GLY A 16 -0.14 16.22 -13.48
C GLY A 16 0.03 16.84 -12.08
N GLN A 17 1.24 16.84 -11.52
CA GLN A 17 1.53 17.20 -10.12
C GLN A 17 2.10 18.62 -9.96
N THR A 18 1.89 19.49 -10.95
CA THR A 18 2.43 20.87 -10.95
C THR A 18 1.89 21.74 -9.83
N HIS A 19 0.72 21.38 -9.27
CA HIS A 19 0.10 22.07 -8.14
C HIS A 19 0.94 22.07 -6.86
N LEU A 20 1.88 21.12 -6.71
CA LEU A 20 2.84 21.10 -5.59
C LEU A 20 3.71 22.36 -5.53
N LEU A 21 3.86 23.07 -6.65
CA LEU A 21 4.66 24.30 -6.75
C LEU A 21 3.83 25.58 -6.70
N ALA A 22 2.53 25.50 -6.36
CA ALA A 22 1.61 26.64 -6.35
C ALA A 22 2.15 27.81 -5.51
N PHE A 23 2.74 27.52 -4.35
CA PHE A 23 3.24 28.52 -3.40
C PHE A 23 4.77 28.71 -3.45
N TRP A 24 5.45 28.21 -4.48
CA TRP A 24 6.92 28.23 -4.57
C TRP A 24 7.56 29.61 -4.32
N ASN A 25 6.89 30.68 -4.78
CA ASN A 25 7.39 32.04 -4.66
C ASN A 25 7.29 32.61 -3.24
N GLU A 26 6.45 32.01 -2.39
CA GLU A 26 6.26 32.37 -0.98
C GLU A 26 7.25 31.65 -0.06
N LEU A 27 7.85 30.55 -0.54
CA LEU A 27 8.82 29.76 0.22
C LEU A 27 10.21 30.42 0.24
N ASN A 28 10.88 30.35 1.38
CA ASN A 28 12.30 30.68 1.52
C ASN A 28 13.20 29.53 1.00
N ALA A 29 14.52 29.72 1.01
CA ALA A 29 15.46 28.75 0.46
C ALA A 29 15.41 27.38 1.16
N ALA A 30 15.37 27.35 2.49
CA ALA A 30 15.32 26.11 3.26
C ALA A 30 13.98 25.37 3.06
N GLU A 31 12.89 26.12 2.92
CA GLU A 31 11.57 25.54 2.62
C GLU A 31 11.51 24.95 1.21
N ARG A 32 12.09 25.63 0.21
CA ARG A 32 12.22 25.11 -1.15
C ARG A 32 13.05 23.84 -1.17
N GLU A 33 14.20 23.83 -0.50
CA GLU A 33 15.06 22.64 -0.41
C GLU A 33 14.28 21.45 0.20
N ARG A 34 13.59 21.67 1.33
CA ARG A 34 12.78 20.63 1.96
C ARG A 34 11.67 20.11 1.05
N LEU A 35 10.95 21.01 0.37
CA LEU A 35 9.90 20.63 -0.58
C LEU A 35 10.49 19.78 -1.72
N THR A 36 11.64 20.18 -2.27
CA THR A 36 12.27 19.45 -3.37
C THR A 36 12.78 18.07 -2.96
N GLN A 37 13.30 17.92 -1.74
CA GLN A 37 13.67 16.61 -1.19
C GLN A 37 12.46 15.68 -1.05
N GLN A 38 11.32 16.21 -0.62
CA GLN A 38 10.08 15.45 -0.53
C GLN A 38 9.58 15.03 -1.93
N ILE A 39 9.60 15.95 -2.90
CA ILE A 39 9.22 15.66 -4.29
C ILE A 39 10.13 14.58 -4.88
N GLU A 40 11.43 14.60 -4.56
CA GLU A 40 12.39 13.60 -5.03
C GLU A 40 12.18 12.20 -4.46
N ALA A 41 11.64 12.11 -3.24
CA ALA A 41 11.38 10.83 -2.58
C ALA A 41 10.12 10.12 -3.11
N ILE A 42 9.32 10.78 -3.96
CA ILE A 42 8.08 10.23 -4.51
C ILE A 42 8.34 9.62 -5.89
N ASP A 43 7.99 8.35 -6.04
CA ASP A 43 7.78 7.74 -7.35
C ASP A 43 6.36 8.07 -7.85
N PHE A 44 6.25 9.08 -8.70
CA PHE A 44 4.97 9.52 -9.24
C PHE A 44 4.34 8.54 -10.24
N ALA A 45 5.14 7.65 -10.85
CA ALA A 45 4.61 6.62 -11.74
C ALA A 45 3.96 5.50 -10.92
N GLU A 46 4.62 5.07 -9.84
CA GLU A 46 4.05 4.10 -8.89
C GLU A 46 2.79 4.67 -8.22
N LEU A 47 2.84 5.92 -7.76
CA LEU A 47 1.69 6.59 -7.14
C LEU A 47 0.48 6.61 -8.09
N ALA A 48 0.69 6.96 -9.36
CA ALA A 48 -0.38 6.95 -10.37
C ALA A 48 -0.99 5.56 -10.54
N GLY A 49 -0.19 4.49 -10.50
CA GLY A 49 -0.66 3.11 -10.55
C GLY A 49 -1.49 2.71 -9.34
N LEU A 50 -1.08 3.13 -8.14
CA LEU A 50 -1.77 2.79 -6.88
C LEU A 50 -3.14 3.47 -6.74
N VAL A 51 -3.28 4.69 -7.25
CA VAL A 51 -4.56 5.43 -7.20
C VAL A 51 -5.47 5.14 -8.39
N HIS A 52 -4.94 4.52 -9.45
CA HIS A 52 -5.73 4.17 -10.62
C HIS A 52 -6.87 3.21 -10.25
N GLY A 53 -8.11 3.56 -10.60
CA GLY A 53 -9.30 2.77 -10.29
C GLY A 53 -9.79 2.88 -8.84
N HIS A 54 -9.12 3.66 -7.98
CA HIS A 54 -9.56 3.85 -6.60
C HIS A 54 -10.82 4.73 -6.47
N ASP A 55 -11.11 5.52 -7.51
CA ASP A 55 -12.36 6.30 -7.65
C ASP A 55 -13.51 5.47 -8.24
N GLU A 56 -13.22 4.27 -8.78
CA GLU A 56 -14.25 3.36 -9.27
C GLU A 56 -14.77 2.52 -8.10
N ALA A 57 -15.97 2.84 -7.62
CA ALA A 57 -16.62 2.03 -6.61
C ALA A 57 -16.76 0.58 -7.15
N PRO A 58 -16.27 -0.44 -6.42
CA PRO A 58 -16.45 -1.83 -6.83
C PRO A 58 -17.94 -2.15 -6.96
N ASP A 59 -18.29 -3.01 -7.92
CA ASP A 59 -19.63 -3.60 -8.00
C ASP A 59 -19.82 -4.58 -6.83
N TRP A 60 -20.20 -4.03 -5.67
CA TRP A 60 -20.43 -4.76 -4.44
C TRP A 60 -21.50 -5.85 -4.59
N PRO A 61 -22.64 -5.62 -5.27
CA PRO A 61 -23.61 -6.68 -5.57
C PRO A 61 -23.01 -7.86 -6.34
N ALA A 62 -22.25 -7.60 -7.42
CA ALA A 62 -21.62 -8.68 -8.18
C ALA A 62 -20.52 -9.40 -7.38
N LEU A 63 -19.77 -8.67 -6.53
CA LEU A 63 -18.79 -9.26 -5.62
C LEU A 63 -19.44 -10.14 -4.54
N ALA A 64 -20.57 -9.72 -3.97
CA ALA A 64 -21.31 -10.52 -3.01
C ALA A 64 -21.88 -11.79 -3.65
N ALA A 65 -22.42 -11.68 -4.88
CA ALA A 65 -22.98 -12.82 -5.60
C ALA A 65 -21.97 -13.94 -5.90
N ARG A 66 -20.68 -13.59 -6.09
CA ARG A 66 -19.59 -14.57 -6.32
C ARG A 66 -18.90 -15.05 -5.04
N ALA A 67 -19.18 -14.42 -3.89
CA ALA A 67 -18.50 -14.74 -2.65
C ALA A 67 -18.94 -16.11 -2.11
N THR A 68 -17.97 -16.94 -1.75
CA THR A 68 -18.20 -18.22 -1.05
C THR A 68 -17.47 -18.23 0.28
N SER A 69 -17.92 -19.07 1.22
CA SER A 69 -17.22 -19.23 2.50
C SER A 69 -15.84 -19.85 2.25
N PRO A 70 -14.75 -19.27 2.78
CA PRO A 70 -13.45 -19.94 2.72
C PRO A 70 -13.51 -21.26 3.51
N PRO A 71 -12.67 -22.26 3.17
CA PRO A 71 -12.49 -23.44 4.00
C PRO A 71 -12.12 -23.03 5.42
N ALA A 72 -12.86 -23.53 6.40
CA ALA A 72 -12.69 -23.15 7.81
C ALA A 72 -12.79 -24.38 8.71
N PHE A 73 -11.99 -24.40 9.77
CA PHE A 73 -12.17 -25.30 10.91
C PHE A 73 -13.13 -24.64 11.90
N ARG A 74 -14.29 -25.24 12.15
CA ARG A 74 -15.27 -24.67 13.09
C ARG A 74 -15.15 -25.36 14.44
N LEU A 75 -15.33 -24.59 15.51
CA LEU A 75 -15.38 -25.12 16.88
C LEU A 75 -16.52 -26.13 17.07
N SER A 76 -17.60 -26.02 16.29
CA SER A 76 -18.75 -26.91 16.31
C SER A 76 -18.56 -28.21 15.50
N ASP A 77 -17.42 -28.38 14.83
CA ASP A 77 -17.18 -29.55 13.99
C ASP A 77 -17.08 -30.79 14.89
N LYS A 78 -18.07 -31.69 14.76
CA LYS A 78 -18.14 -32.92 15.57
C LYS A 78 -16.97 -33.87 15.29
N GLN A 79 -16.31 -33.72 14.15
CA GLN A 79 -15.13 -34.47 13.74
C GLN A 79 -14.15 -33.49 13.08
N PRO A 80 -13.31 -32.79 13.85
CA PRO A 80 -12.29 -31.92 13.29
C PRO A 80 -11.26 -32.76 12.52
N ARG A 81 -10.69 -32.19 11.46
CA ARG A 81 -9.71 -32.87 10.60
C ARG A 81 -8.44 -33.29 11.35
N PHE A 82 -8.08 -32.53 12.37
CA PHE A 82 -6.98 -32.80 13.29
C PHE A 82 -7.51 -32.55 14.71
N SER A 83 -7.03 -33.34 15.66
CA SER A 83 -7.28 -33.12 17.07
C SER A 83 -6.53 -31.88 17.59
N ALA A 84 -6.94 -31.38 18.76
CA ALA A 84 -6.27 -30.27 19.42
C ALA A 84 -4.82 -30.60 19.80
N ASP A 85 -4.53 -31.86 20.13
CA ASP A 85 -3.20 -32.31 20.53
C ASP A 85 -2.27 -32.40 19.32
N GLU A 86 -2.72 -32.97 18.19
CA GLU A 86 -1.95 -32.98 16.94
C GLU A 86 -1.61 -31.56 16.46
N ALA A 87 -2.55 -30.62 16.59
CA ALA A 87 -2.32 -29.23 16.24
C ALA A 87 -1.28 -28.57 17.17
N ARG A 88 -1.33 -28.87 18.47
CA ARG A 88 -0.36 -28.35 19.46
C ARG A 88 1.04 -28.90 19.19
N ASP A 89 1.18 -30.20 18.98
CA ASP A 89 2.47 -30.85 18.71
C ASP A 89 3.14 -30.32 17.44
N ALA A 90 2.34 -30.12 16.38
CA ALA A 90 2.81 -29.50 15.14
C ALA A 90 3.29 -28.07 15.37
N GLY A 91 2.55 -27.28 16.17
CA GLY A 91 2.92 -25.93 16.56
C GLY A 91 4.22 -25.87 17.36
N GLU A 92 4.38 -26.72 18.37
CA GLU A 92 5.62 -26.80 19.15
C GLU A 92 6.83 -27.21 18.30
N THR A 93 6.62 -28.12 17.36
CA THR A 93 7.66 -28.52 16.41
C THR A 93 8.08 -27.36 15.52
N ALA A 94 7.11 -26.59 15.01
CA ALA A 94 7.38 -25.39 14.21
C ALA A 94 8.12 -24.31 15.01
N LEU A 95 7.74 -24.11 16.29
CA LEU A 95 8.42 -23.20 17.21
C LEU A 95 9.87 -23.60 17.45
N ARG A 96 10.12 -24.87 17.81
CA ARG A 96 11.49 -25.39 18.02
C ARG A 96 12.35 -25.30 16.75
N ALA A 97 11.73 -25.42 15.58
CA ALA A 97 12.40 -25.32 14.29
C ALA A 97 12.60 -23.87 13.80
N GLY A 98 12.19 -22.84 14.56
CA GLY A 98 12.35 -21.45 14.18
C GLY A 98 11.50 -21.02 12.98
N ARG A 99 10.37 -21.70 12.72
CA ARG A 99 9.45 -21.40 11.60
C ARG A 99 8.31 -20.45 11.98
N VAL A 100 8.36 -19.92 13.19
CA VAL A 100 7.40 -18.97 13.75
C VAL A 100 8.21 -17.76 14.21
N GLY A 101 7.86 -16.56 13.74
CA GLY A 101 8.60 -15.32 13.97
C GLY A 101 7.70 -14.09 13.98
#